data_AF-A0A7W3VVL6-F1
#
_entry.id   AF-A0A7W3VVL6-F1
#
_cell.length_a   1.000
_cell.length_b   1.000
_cell.length_c   1.000
_cell.angle_alpha   90.00
_cell.angle_beta   90.00
_cell.angle_gamma   90.00
#
_symmetry.space_group_name_H-M   'P 1'
#
loop_
_entity.id
_entity.type
_entity.pdbx_description
1 polymer ?
#
loop_
_entity_poly.entity_id
_entity_poly.type
_entity_poly.pdbx_seq_one_letter_code
_entity_poly.pdbx_strand_id
1 'polypeptide(L)'
;MADPKGPQIEAMRLARGWKRRELARRVNCSYQHIYNLERGFNTGATETLQLIAIEFGVQLSDIAHTQQQKPAPRRAPTEGPKPHTPTPPPRPTKPPTRVSEGTAA
;
A
#
# COMPACT_ATOMS: atom_id res chain seq x y z
N MET A 1 -4.41 4.23 20.35
CA MET A 1 -5.66 3.48 20.07
C MET A 1 -5.58 3.00 18.63
N ALA A 2 -6.19 1.86 18.29
CA ALA A 2 -6.07 1.27 16.96
C ALA A 2 -7.41 1.35 16.23
N ASP A 3 -7.48 2.12 15.16
CA ASP A 3 -8.74 2.34 14.45
C ASP A 3 -9.05 1.15 13.52
N PRO A 4 -10.22 0.51 13.61
CA PRO A 4 -10.55 -0.62 12.75
C PRO A 4 -10.68 -0.16 11.29
N LYS A 5 -10.09 -0.90 10.34
CA LYS A 5 -10.37 -0.75 8.90
C LYS A 5 -11.73 -1.38 8.59
N GLY A 6 -12.80 -0.72 9.04
CA GLY A 6 -14.17 -1.21 8.91
C GLY A 6 -14.53 -1.77 7.50
N PRO A 7 -14.25 -1.02 6.41
CA PRO A 7 -14.46 -1.50 5.04
C PRO A 7 -13.62 -2.72 4.65
N GLN A 8 -12.39 -2.86 5.19
CA GLN A 8 -11.52 -4.02 4.94
C GLN A 8 -12.10 -5.29 5.60
N ILE A 9 -12.64 -5.16 6.82
CA ILE A 9 -13.30 -6.24 7.55
C ILE A 9 -14.55 -6.70 6.79
N GLU A 10 -15.36 -5.76 6.29
CA GLU A 10 -16.51 -6.07 5.44
C GLU A 10 -16.08 -6.77 4.13
N ALA A 11 -15.03 -6.28 3.45
CA ALA A 11 -14.53 -6.89 2.21
C ALA A 11 -14.05 -8.33 2.40
N MET A 12 -13.23 -8.61 3.43
CA MET A 12 -12.77 -9.98 3.73
C MET A 12 -13.93 -10.90 4.13
N ARG A 13 -14.89 -10.38 4.90
CA ARG A 13 -16.10 -11.12 5.28
C ARG A 13 -16.92 -11.51 4.04
N LEU A 14 -17.11 -10.58 3.11
CA LEU A 14 -17.84 -10.82 1.86
C LEU A 14 -17.09 -11.79 0.93
N ALA A 15 -15.76 -11.69 0.83
CA ALA A 15 -14.93 -12.61 0.04
C ALA A 15 -15.03 -14.07 0.52
N ARG A 16 -15.29 -14.31 1.82
CA ARG A 16 -15.55 -15.64 2.39
C ARG A 16 -17.04 -16.05 2.37
N GLY A 17 -17.93 -15.22 1.85
CA GLY A 17 -19.39 -15.45 1.87
C GLY A 17 -20.03 -15.38 3.27
N TRP A 18 -19.32 -14.82 4.26
CA TRP A 18 -19.76 -14.84 5.66
C TRP A 18 -20.79 -13.73 5.96
N LYS A 19 -21.77 -14.06 6.81
CA LYS A 19 -22.70 -13.07 7.37
C LYS A 19 -22.08 -12.44 8.62
N ARG A 20 -22.42 -11.19 8.95
CA ARG A 20 -21.92 -10.52 10.19
C ARG A 20 -22.19 -11.34 11.46
N ARG A 21 -23.34 -12.01 11.54
CA ARG A 21 -23.67 -12.93 12.66
C ARG A 21 -22.75 -14.17 12.72
N GLU A 22 -22.25 -14.62 11.58
CA GLU A 22 -21.36 -15.78 11.49
C GLU A 22 -19.94 -15.41 11.93
N LEU A 23 -19.43 -14.26 11.46
CA LEU A 23 -18.18 -13.69 11.96
C LEU A 23 -18.26 -13.44 13.47
N ALA A 24 -19.36 -12.82 13.94
CA ALA A 24 -19.60 -12.57 15.36
C ALA A 24 -19.55 -13.86 16.21
N ARG A 25 -20.15 -14.97 15.74
CA ARG A 25 -20.07 -16.28 16.41
C ARG A 25 -18.64 -16.83 16.45
N ARG A 26 -17.89 -16.74 15.35
CA ARG A 26 -16.51 -17.24 15.25
C ARG A 26 -15.56 -16.52 16.21
N VAL A 27 -15.67 -15.20 16.31
CA VAL A 27 -14.83 -14.39 17.23
C VAL A 27 -15.48 -14.15 18.60
N ASN A 28 -16.50 -14.96 18.97
CA ASN A 28 -17.25 -14.90 20.23
C ASN A 28 -17.66 -13.48 20.67
N CYS A 29 -18.18 -12.69 19.73
CA CYS A 29 -18.60 -11.31 19.92
C CYS A 29 -20.07 -11.09 19.54
N SER A 30 -20.65 -9.97 19.97
CA SER A 30 -22.01 -9.57 19.58
C SER A 30 -22.07 -9.06 18.13
N TYR A 31 -23.16 -9.38 17.42
CA TYR A 31 -23.43 -8.83 16.07
C TYR A 31 -23.30 -7.30 16.01
N GLN A 32 -23.82 -6.63 17.03
CA GLN A 32 -23.82 -5.16 17.17
C GLN A 32 -22.40 -4.60 17.34
N HIS A 33 -21.50 -5.39 17.96
CA HIS A 33 -20.08 -5.06 18.06
C HIS A 33 -19.42 -5.11 16.67
N ILE A 34 -19.61 -6.21 15.91
CA ILE A 34 -19.09 -6.34 14.54
C ILE A 34 -19.64 -5.24 13.62
N TYR A 35 -20.93 -4.90 13.73
CA TYR A 35 -21.53 -3.81 12.96
C TYR A 35 -20.90 -2.45 13.28
N ASN A 36 -20.68 -2.13 14.56
CA ASN A 36 -20.01 -0.88 14.96
C ASN A 36 -18.53 -0.87 14.52
N LEU A 37 -17.87 -2.03 14.49
CA LEU A 37 -16.49 -2.20 14.04
C LEU A 37 -16.36 -1.99 12.52
N GLU A 38 -17.23 -2.61 11.71
CA GLU A 38 -17.30 -2.39 10.25
C GLU A 38 -17.62 -0.92 9.88
N ARG A 39 -18.29 -0.19 10.78
CA ARG A 39 -18.60 1.25 10.63
C ARG A 39 -17.52 2.20 11.16
N GLY A 40 -16.51 1.71 11.89
CA GLY A 40 -15.50 2.56 12.54
C GLY A 40 -15.93 3.22 13.86
N PHE A 41 -17.10 2.89 14.42
CA PHE A 41 -17.63 3.51 15.64
C PHE A 41 -17.06 2.94 16.96
N ASN A 42 -16.34 1.81 16.92
CA ASN A 42 -15.75 1.22 18.12
C ASN A 42 -14.24 1.00 17.95
N THR A 43 -13.45 1.92 18.50
CA THR A 43 -11.98 1.95 18.44
C THR A 43 -11.31 1.36 19.69
N GLY A 44 -12.09 0.85 20.65
CA GLY A 44 -11.60 0.36 21.95
C GLY A 44 -11.32 -1.15 22.03
N ALA A 45 -11.74 -1.93 21.04
CA ALA A 45 -11.76 -3.40 21.12
C ALA A 45 -10.54 -4.08 20.45
N THR A 46 -9.34 -3.80 20.96
CA THR A 46 -8.09 -4.40 20.47
C THR A 46 -8.11 -5.93 20.49
N GLU A 47 -8.70 -6.52 21.53
CA GLU A 47 -8.88 -7.98 21.68
C GLU A 47 -9.80 -8.56 20.59
N THR A 48 -10.96 -7.95 20.34
CA THR A 48 -11.87 -8.35 19.26
C THR A 48 -11.20 -8.25 17.89
N LEU A 49 -10.42 -7.20 17.65
CA LEU A 49 -9.62 -7.09 16.42
C LEU A 49 -8.57 -8.21 16.34
N GLN A 50 -7.88 -8.54 17.43
CA GLN A 50 -6.92 -9.64 17.43
C GLN A 50 -7.58 -11.00 17.13
N LEU A 51 -8.76 -11.28 17.69
CA LEU A 51 -9.55 -12.48 17.36
C LEU A 51 -9.97 -12.52 15.89
N ILE A 52 -10.37 -11.38 15.32
CA ILE A 52 -10.67 -11.23 13.89
C ILE A 52 -9.41 -11.49 13.05
N ALA A 53 -8.26 -10.95 13.43
CA ALA A 53 -6.99 -11.20 12.73
C ALA A 53 -6.64 -12.70 12.70
N ILE A 54 -6.79 -13.38 13.83
CA ILE A 54 -6.56 -14.84 13.97
C ILE A 54 -7.53 -15.63 13.07
N GLU A 55 -8.83 -15.35 13.13
CA GLU A 55 -9.86 -16.04 12.31
C GLU A 55 -9.69 -15.79 10.80
N PHE A 56 -9.20 -14.61 10.42
CA PHE A 56 -8.86 -14.32 9.03
C PHE A 56 -7.46 -14.83 8.62
N GLY A 57 -6.59 -15.21 9.56
CA GLY A 57 -5.21 -15.61 9.27
C GLY A 57 -4.32 -14.47 8.77
N VAL A 58 -4.64 -13.23 9.17
CA VAL A 58 -3.96 -11.98 8.76
C VAL A 58 -3.34 -11.31 9.98
N GLN A 59 -2.47 -10.31 9.78
CA GLN A 59 -1.91 -9.56 10.91
C GLN A 59 -2.88 -8.48 11.37
N LEU A 60 -2.79 -8.10 12.66
CA LEU A 60 -3.59 -7.01 13.23
C LEU A 60 -3.38 -5.68 12.47
N SER A 61 -2.19 -5.46 11.92
CA SER A 61 -1.84 -4.32 11.06
C SER A 61 -2.55 -4.30 9.69
N ASP A 62 -2.98 -5.45 9.17
CA ASP A 62 -3.75 -5.51 7.92
C ASP A 62 -5.18 -4.99 8.11
N ILE A 63 -5.75 -5.22 9.30
CA ILE A 63 -7.17 -4.98 9.63
C ILE A 63 -7.41 -3.75 10.53
N ALA A 64 -6.37 -3.26 11.19
CA ALA A 64 -6.38 -1.99 11.91
C ALA A 64 -5.51 -0.96 11.20
N HIS A 65 -5.89 0.30 11.25
CA HIS A 65 -4.96 1.40 11.06
C HIS A 65 -4.12 1.52 12.33
N THR A 66 -2.96 0.86 12.32
CA THR A 66 -1.78 1.59 12.81
C THR A 66 -1.48 2.70 11.80
N GLN A 67 -1.05 3.87 12.26
CA GLN A 67 -0.61 4.99 11.41
C GLN A 67 0.77 4.70 10.78
N GLN A 68 0.92 3.54 10.14
CA GLN A 68 2.08 3.22 9.32
C GLN A 68 1.84 3.69 7.89
N GLN A 69 2.34 4.90 7.68
CA GLN A 69 2.88 5.46 6.45
C GLN A 69 2.99 4.48 5.26
N LYS A 70 2.42 4.92 4.14
CA LYS A 70 2.67 4.49 2.74
C LYS A 70 3.88 3.55 2.59
N PRO A 71 3.70 2.28 2.18
CA PRO A 71 4.83 1.38 1.95
C PRO A 71 5.72 1.97 0.86
N ALA A 72 6.94 2.35 1.24
CA ALA A 72 7.98 2.67 0.27
C ALA A 72 8.21 1.41 -0.59
N PRO A 73 8.33 1.54 -1.94
CA PRO A 73 8.56 0.38 -2.78
C PRO A 73 9.89 -0.26 -2.39
N ARG A 74 9.81 -1.48 -1.86
CA ARG A 74 10.97 -2.29 -1.45
C ARG A 74 11.80 -2.63 -2.68
N ARG A 75 12.78 -1.77 -3.01
CA ARG A 75 13.84 -2.13 -3.97
C ARG A 75 14.55 -3.35 -3.41
N ALA A 76 14.56 -4.43 -4.19
CA ALA A 76 15.18 -5.69 -3.78
C ALA A 76 16.69 -5.53 -3.61
N PRO A 77 17.32 -6.26 -2.67
CA PRO A 77 18.76 -6.43 -2.67
C PRO A 77 19.14 -7.48 -3.71
N THR A 78 20.02 -7.14 -4.64
CA THR A 78 20.73 -8.10 -5.48
C THR A 78 22.13 -7.57 -5.80
N GLU A 79 23.12 -8.46 -5.71
CA GLU A 79 24.54 -8.16 -5.91
C GLU A 79 24.90 -7.74 -7.36
N GLY A 80 26.13 -7.27 -7.54
CA GLY A 80 26.66 -6.81 -8.83
C GLY A 80 26.90 -7.93 -9.87
N PRO A 81 27.55 -7.61 -11.00
CA PRO A 81 28.91 -7.05 -10.96
C PRO A 81 29.17 -5.84 -11.89
N LYS A 82 30.29 -5.14 -11.63
CA LYS A 82 30.96 -4.22 -12.59
C LYS A 82 31.47 -5.07 -13.78
N PRO A 83 31.39 -4.61 -15.04
CA PRO A 83 32.32 -3.58 -15.57
C PRO A 83 31.52 -2.32 -16.02
N HIS A 84 31.85 -1.47 -17.02
CA HIS A 84 32.96 -1.35 -17.99
C HIS A 84 33.31 0.13 -18.27
N THR A 85 34.42 0.36 -18.97
CA THR A 85 34.93 1.68 -19.40
C THR A 85 34.28 2.18 -20.71
N PRO A 86 33.97 3.49 -20.84
CA PRO A 86 33.62 4.08 -22.13
C PRO A 86 34.87 4.35 -22.99
N THR A 87 35.03 3.60 -24.07
CA THR A 87 36.01 3.90 -25.13
C THR A 87 35.42 4.92 -26.11
N PRO A 88 36.07 6.06 -26.39
CA PRO A 88 35.60 7.05 -27.35
C PRO A 88 36.17 6.81 -28.76
N PRO A 89 35.34 6.84 -29.81
CA PRO A 89 35.71 7.56 -31.04
C PRO A 89 34.49 8.14 -31.81
N PRO A 90 34.68 8.84 -32.94
CA PRO A 90 35.65 9.91 -33.22
C PRO A 90 34.96 11.20 -33.72
N ARG A 91 35.69 12.33 -33.76
CA ARG A 91 35.24 13.60 -34.35
C ARG A 91 35.70 13.72 -35.81
N PRO A 92 34.79 13.94 -36.76
CA PRO A 92 34.93 14.98 -37.80
C PRO A 92 33.54 15.62 -38.17
N THR A 93 33.36 16.78 -38.83
CA THR A 93 34.21 17.90 -39.31
C THR A 93 33.30 19.13 -39.55
N LYS A 94 33.81 20.37 -39.41
CA LYS A 94 33.22 21.62 -39.98
C LYS A 94 33.64 21.77 -41.47
N PRO A 95 33.30 22.83 -42.26
CA PRO A 95 32.35 23.98 -42.15
C PRO A 95 31.42 24.00 -43.42
N PRO A 96 31.02 25.14 -44.07
CA PRO A 96 30.73 26.54 -43.68
C PRO A 96 29.23 26.90 -43.95
N THR A 97 28.69 28.10 -43.66
CA THR A 97 28.57 29.29 -44.57
C THR A 97 27.43 30.15 -43.98
N ARG A 98 27.66 31.35 -43.41
CA ARG A 98 27.74 32.72 -44.00
C ARG A 98 26.38 33.45 -44.15
N VAL A 99 26.25 34.61 -43.46
CA VAL A 99 25.29 35.76 -43.61
C VAL A 99 23.77 35.46 -43.47
N SER A 100 22.87 36.39 -43.11
CA SER A 100 22.92 37.87 -43.11
C SER A 100 22.15 38.54 -41.96
N GLU A 101 22.39 39.85 -41.84
CA GLU A 101 21.70 40.93 -41.13
C GLU A 101 20.17 41.06 -41.32
N GLY A 102 19.53 41.87 -40.46
CA GLY A 102 18.15 42.39 -40.59
C GLY A 102 17.43 42.52 -39.23
N THR A 103 17.46 43.67 -38.55
CA THR A 103 16.43 44.75 -38.65
C THR A 103 15.04 44.25 -38.21
N ALA A 104 14.62 44.42 -36.96
CA ALA A 104 14.16 45.66 -36.31
C ALA A 104 12.81 46.20 -36.84
N ALA A 105 11.74 45.93 -36.09
CA ALA A 105 10.51 46.74 -35.94
C ALA A 105 9.77 46.25 -34.69
#